data_AF-A0A1V9FEM0-F1
#
_entry.id   AF-A0A1V9FEM0-F1
#
_cell.length_a   1.000
_cell.length_b   1.000
_cell.length_c   1.000
_cell.angle_alpha   90.00
_cell.angle_beta   90.00
_cell.angle_gamma   90.00
#
_symmetry.space_group_name_H-M   'P 1'
#
loop_
_entity.id
_entity.type
_entity.pdbx_description
1 polymer ?
#
loop_
_entity_poly.entity_id
_entity_poly.type
_entity_poly.pdbx_seq_one_letter_code
_entity_poly.pdbx_strand_id
1 'polypeptide(L)'
;MEANTFTPLKGMSVVAFDCDGLLGTDCLGKAITDDEGRYCIIFTWDNYKHLLVFQPDVYVKVYDENKKLLKDTRKEVVRTMSFRKTINIEVDEHALFLTIDDLMEMIS
;
A
#
# COMPACT_ATOMS: atom_id res chain seq x y z
N MET A 1 -20.68 14.65 18.98
CA MET A 1 -20.04 13.46 18.40
C MET A 1 -19.86 13.77 16.93
N GLU A 2 -18.64 14.09 16.51
CA GLU A 2 -18.38 14.25 15.08
C GLU A 2 -18.41 12.87 14.44
N ALA A 3 -19.25 12.72 13.41
CA ALA A 3 -19.26 11.51 12.60
C ALA A 3 -17.99 11.54 11.76
N ASN A 4 -17.04 10.64 12.05
CA ASN A 4 -15.96 10.39 11.10
C ASN A 4 -16.60 9.81 9.83
N THR A 5 -16.77 10.64 8.82
CA THR A 5 -17.35 10.26 7.53
C THR A 5 -16.29 9.55 6.69
N PHE A 6 -15.91 8.33 7.10
CA PHE A 6 -15.09 7.47 6.27
C PHE A 6 -15.94 6.97 5.11
N THR A 7 -15.78 7.61 3.95
CA THR A 7 -16.42 7.17 2.72
C THR A 7 -15.60 6.01 2.14
N PRO A 8 -16.21 4.84 1.85
CA PRO A 8 -15.51 3.76 1.19
C PRO A 8 -14.98 4.19 -0.18
N LEU A 9 -13.70 3.94 -0.44
CA LEU A 9 -13.06 4.28 -1.71
C LEU A 9 -13.06 3.06 -2.63
N LYS A 10 -13.94 3.05 -3.62
CA LYS A 10 -14.01 2.03 -4.68
C LYS A 10 -12.97 2.27 -5.77
N GLY A 11 -12.45 1.20 -6.37
CA GLY A 11 -11.60 1.28 -7.56
C GLY A 11 -10.14 1.68 -7.30
N MET A 12 -9.74 1.80 -6.03
CA MET A 12 -8.38 2.15 -5.65
C MET A 12 -7.45 0.95 -5.82
N SER A 13 -6.26 1.20 -6.36
CA SER A 13 -5.22 0.18 -6.53
C SER A 13 -4.40 0.07 -5.26
N VAL A 14 -4.52 -1.06 -4.57
CA VAL A 14 -3.79 -1.37 -3.35
C VAL A 14 -2.66 -2.35 -3.67
N VAL A 15 -1.43 -2.00 -3.35
CA VAL A 15 -0.24 -2.81 -3.67
C VAL A 15 0.55 -3.08 -2.39
N ALA A 16 0.79 -4.36 -2.10
CA ALA A 16 1.58 -4.79 -0.96
C ALA A 16 3.04 -5.02 -1.37
N PHE A 17 3.96 -4.63 -0.51
CA PHE A 17 5.40 -4.74 -0.71
C PHE A 17 6.08 -5.30 0.55
N ASP A 18 7.19 -6.00 0.37
CA ASP A 18 8.10 -6.33 1.47
C ASP A 18 9.10 -5.20 1.72
N CYS A 19 9.29 -4.83 2.99
CA CYS A 19 10.21 -3.78 3.43
C CYS A 19 11.66 -4.25 3.45
N ASP A 20 11.89 -5.56 3.59
CA ASP A 20 13.23 -6.16 3.68
C ASP A 20 13.87 -6.42 2.30
N GLY A 21 13.12 -6.16 1.21
CA GLY A 21 13.62 -6.29 -0.16
C GLY A 21 14.74 -5.29 -0.45
N LEU A 22 15.92 -5.80 -0.81
CA LEU A 22 17.15 -5.03 -1.13
C LEU A 22 16.98 -3.93 -2.19
N LEU A 23 15.90 -3.97 -2.99
CA LEU A 23 15.60 -3.00 -4.05
C LEU A 23 14.23 -2.32 -3.91
N GLY A 24 13.48 -2.57 -2.84
CA GLY A 24 12.15 -1.96 -2.63
C GLY A 24 11.11 -2.31 -3.71
N THR A 25 11.36 -3.35 -4.50
CA THR A 25 10.57 -3.77 -5.68
C THR A 25 9.83 -5.10 -5.49
N ASP A 26 9.94 -5.74 -4.33
CA ASP A 26 9.30 -7.04 -4.09
C ASP A 26 7.81 -6.85 -3.81
N CYS A 27 7.08 -6.58 -4.89
CA CYS A 27 5.63 -6.53 -4.92
C CYS A 27 5.10 -7.92 -4.53
N LEU A 28 4.45 -7.97 -3.37
CA LEU A 28 3.82 -9.19 -2.85
C LEU A 28 2.50 -9.46 -3.59
N GLY A 29 1.83 -8.40 -4.05
CA GLY A 29 0.63 -8.51 -4.86
C GLY A 29 -0.14 -7.20 -4.94
N LYS A 30 -1.22 -7.21 -5.72
CA LYS A 30 -2.09 -6.06 -5.95
C LYS A 30 -3.56 -6.49 -5.89
N ALA A 31 -4.40 -5.60 -5.38
CA ALA A 31 -5.85 -5.71 -5.41
C ALA A 31 -6.48 -4.38 -5.79
N ILE A 32 -7.74 -4.43 -6.22
CA ILE A 32 -8.59 -3.26 -6.42
C ILE A 32 -9.66 -3.26 -5.33
N THR A 33 -9.96 -2.10 -4.75
CA THR A 33 -11.02 -2.00 -3.75
C THR A 33 -12.41 -2.17 -4.37
N ASP A 34 -13.26 -2.93 -3.67
CA ASP A 34 -14.67 -3.14 -4.04
C ASP A 34 -15.56 -1.92 -3.69
N ASP A 35 -16.86 -2.05 -3.95
CA ASP A 35 -17.86 -1.00 -3.70
C ASP A 35 -18.01 -0.64 -2.21
N GLU A 36 -17.49 -1.49 -1.32
CA GLU A 36 -17.43 -1.26 0.12
C GLU A 36 -16.02 -0.84 0.58
N GLY A 37 -15.11 -0.53 -0.35
CA GLY A 37 -13.74 -0.11 -0.08
C GLY A 37 -12.83 -1.25 0.40
N ARG A 38 -13.28 -2.51 0.35
CA ARG A 38 -12.54 -3.67 0.83
C ARG A 38 -11.62 -4.21 -0.26
N TYR A 39 -10.50 -4.79 0.16
CA TYR A 39 -9.54 -5.43 -0.74
C TYR A 39 -8.98 -6.71 -0.10
N CYS A 40 -8.48 -7.62 -0.93
CA CYS A 40 -7.79 -8.82 -0.48
C CYS A 40 -6.60 -9.09 -1.39
N ILE A 41 -5.40 -9.08 -0.81
CA ILE A 41 -4.16 -9.45 -1.49
C ILE A 41 -3.75 -10.82 -0.95
N ILE A 42 -3.73 -11.81 -1.83
CA ILE A 42 -3.29 -13.17 -1.53
C ILE A 42 -1.96 -13.35 -2.24
N PHE A 43 -0.95 -13.75 -1.48
CA PHE A 43 0.39 -13.97 -1.96
C PHE A 43 0.89 -15.31 -1.40
N THR A 44 1.59 -16.10 -2.20
CA THR A 44 2.06 -17.45 -1.82
C THR A 44 3.58 -17.54 -1.85
N TRP A 45 4.16 -18.50 -1.13
CA TRP A 45 5.61 -18.69 -1.05
C TRP A 45 6.30 -18.77 -2.42
N ASP A 46 5.63 -19.30 -3.44
CA ASP A 46 6.14 -19.33 -4.81
C ASP A 46 6.39 -17.94 -5.43
N ASN A 47 5.69 -16.90 -4.96
CA ASN A 47 5.90 -15.52 -5.40
C ASN A 47 7.23 -14.92 -4.90
N TYR A 48 7.95 -15.57 -3.98
CA TYR A 48 9.14 -15.01 -3.33
C TYR A 48 10.22 -16.08 -3.04
N LYS A 49 10.47 -16.97 -4.00
CA LYS A 49 11.61 -17.93 -3.95
C LYS A 49 12.98 -17.28 -3.68
N HIS A 50 13.09 -15.97 -3.84
CA HIS A 50 14.29 -15.17 -3.61
C HIS A 50 14.39 -14.57 -2.20
N LEU A 51 13.29 -14.51 -1.43
CA LEU A 51 13.30 -14.02 -0.06
C LEU A 51 13.77 -15.14 0.87
N LEU A 52 14.91 -14.93 1.53
CA LEU A 52 15.47 -15.86 2.52
C LEU A 52 14.66 -15.91 3.84
N VAL A 53 13.57 -15.13 3.94
CA VAL A 53 12.81 -14.89 5.16
C VAL A 53 11.38 -15.40 4.97
N PHE A 54 10.93 -16.26 5.90
CA PHE A 54 9.62 -16.92 5.87
C PHE A 54 8.46 -15.99 6.29
N GLN A 55 8.75 -14.73 6.60
CA GLN A 55 7.84 -13.78 7.27
C GLN A 55 8.14 -12.35 6.79
N PRO A 56 7.53 -11.90 5.68
CA PRO A 56 7.82 -10.57 5.13
C PRO A 56 7.33 -9.45 6.04
N ASP A 57 8.01 -8.32 5.95
CA ASP A 57 7.70 -7.07 6.63
C ASP A 57 6.87 -6.20 5.68
N VAL A 58 5.54 -6.32 5.78
CA VAL A 58 4.62 -5.82 4.76
C VAL A 58 4.27 -4.36 4.96
N TYR A 59 4.38 -3.57 3.91
CA TYR A 59 3.74 -2.25 3.81
C TYR A 59 2.91 -2.15 2.53
N VAL A 60 2.00 -1.18 2.50
CA VAL A 60 1.03 -1.03 1.42
C VAL A 60 1.11 0.37 0.84
N LYS A 61 0.95 0.45 -0.48
CA LYS A 61 0.71 1.70 -1.19
C LYS A 61 -0.67 1.68 -1.81
N VAL A 62 -1.39 2.79 -1.71
CA VAL A 62 -2.70 2.98 -2.32
C VAL A 62 -2.57 4.02 -3.42
N TYR A 63 -3.12 3.71 -4.58
CA TYR A 63 -3.12 4.57 -5.75
C TYR A 63 -4.55 4.80 -6.25
N ASP A 64 -4.80 5.97 -6.82
CA ASP A 64 -6.05 6.25 -7.53
C ASP A 64 -6.11 5.55 -8.90
N GLU A 65 -7.21 5.79 -9.62
CA GLU A 65 -7.41 5.30 -11.00
C GLU A 65 -6.39 5.83 -12.00
N ASN A 66 -5.81 7.01 -11.74
CA ASN A 66 -4.79 7.65 -12.56
C ASN A 66 -3.37 7.24 -12.16
N LYS A 67 -3.22 6.26 -11.26
CA LYS A 67 -1.94 5.80 -10.68
C LYS A 67 -1.23 6.85 -9.82
N LYS A 68 -1.91 7.90 -9.38
CA LYS A 68 -1.41 8.84 -8.38
C LYS A 68 -1.34 8.14 -7.03
N LEU A 69 -0.21 8.31 -6.32
CA LEU A 69 -0.05 7.78 -4.97
C LEU A 69 -0.93 8.56 -3.99
N LEU A 70 -1.83 7.85 -3.29
CA LEU A 70 -2.74 8.40 -2.28
C LEU A 70 -2.34 8.04 -0.85
N LYS A 71 -1.56 6.97 -0.65
CA LYS A 71 -1.03 6.59 0.66
C LYS A 71 0.19 5.71 0.50
N ASP A 72 1.20 5.94 1.34
CA ASP A 72 2.33 5.06 1.54
C ASP A 72 2.43 4.70 3.04
N THR A 73 2.21 3.44 3.38
CA THR A 73 2.27 2.95 4.77
C THR A 73 3.66 2.44 5.15
N ARG A 74 4.73 2.78 4.43
CA ARG A 74 6.11 2.35 4.75
C ARG A 74 6.60 2.79 6.14
N LYS A 75 5.95 3.78 6.77
CA LYS A 75 6.20 4.15 8.18
C LYS A 75 5.44 3.28 9.19
N GLU A 76 4.47 2.51 8.72
CA GLU A 76 3.54 1.67 9.49
C GLU A 76 3.65 0.20 9.04
N VAL A 77 4.89 -0.28 8.91
CA VAL A 77 5.18 -1.63 8.43
C VAL A 77 4.59 -2.68 9.38
N VAL A 78 3.84 -3.62 8.79
CA VAL A 78 3.40 -4.84 9.46
C VAL A 78 4.55 -5.82 9.47
N ARG A 79 5.22 -5.93 10.61
CA ARG A 79 6.33 -6.88 10.74
C ARG A 79 5.86 -8.32 10.90
N THR A 80 6.67 -9.24 10.38
CA THR A 80 6.56 -10.68 10.68
C THR A 80 5.19 -11.27 10.30
N MET A 81 4.75 -11.06 9.06
CA MET A 81 3.39 -11.46 8.64
C MET A 81 3.28 -12.98 8.46
N SER A 82 2.46 -13.63 9.28
CA SER A 82 2.43 -15.10 9.38
C SER A 82 1.28 -15.80 8.65
N PHE A 83 0.05 -15.24 8.54
CA PHE A 83 -1.06 -15.93 7.85
C PHE A 83 -2.14 -15.01 7.25
N ARG A 84 -2.71 -14.10 8.05
CA ARG A 84 -3.72 -13.13 7.62
C ARG A 84 -3.68 -11.93 8.56
N LYS A 85 -3.68 -10.73 7.99
CA LYS A 85 -3.81 -9.49 8.76
C LYS A 85 -4.71 -8.52 8.02
N THR A 86 -5.60 -7.88 8.77
CA THR A 86 -6.38 -6.75 8.26
C THR A 86 -5.60 -5.48 8.49
N ILE A 87 -5.43 -4.67 7.45
CA ILE A 87 -4.84 -3.34 7.51
C ILE A 87 -5.95 -2.38 7.07
N ASN A 88 -6.39 -1.50 7.96
CA ASN A 88 -7.32 -0.44 7.61
C ASN A 88 -6.49 0.76 7.15
N ILE A 89 -6.80 1.30 5.97
CA ILE A 89 -6.05 2.40 5.38
C ILE A 89 -6.97 3.59 5.25
N GLU A 90 -6.63 4.66 5.95
CA GLU A 90 -7.25 5.96 5.79
C GLU A 90 -6.44 6.80 4.81
N VAL A 91 -7.13 7.27 3.77
CA VAL A 91 -6.60 8.13 2.73
C VAL A 91 -7.19 9.51 2.95
N ASP A 92 -6.33 10.51 3.05
CA ASP A 92 -6.72 11.90 2.98
C ASP A 92 -6.61 12.34 1.52
N GLU A 93 -7.74 12.65 0.88
CA GLU A 93 -7.80 13.08 -0.52
C GLU A 93 -7.04 14.40 -0.77
N HIS A 94 -6.76 15.15 0.29
CA HIS A 94 -6.00 16.39 0.26
C HIS A 94 -4.53 16.22 0.64
N ALA A 95 -4.09 15.00 0.99
CA ALA A 95 -2.68 14.76 1.26
C ALA A 95 -1.86 14.90 -0.04
N LEU A 96 -1.13 16.00 -0.14
CA LEU A 96 -0.09 16.20 -1.15
C LEU A 96 1.08 15.28 -0.84
N PHE A 97 1.15 14.15 -1.55
CA PHE A 97 2.37 13.37 -1.65
C PHE A 97 3.26 14.02 -2.71
N LEU A 98 4.24 14.80 -2.27
CA LEU A 98 5.27 15.31 -3.17
C LEU A 98 6.08 14.13 -3.70
N THR A 99 5.98 13.91 -5.00
CA THR A 99 6.89 13.02 -5.73
C THR A 99 8.25 13.72 -5.90
N ILE A 100 9.27 12.94 -6.28
CA ILE A 100 10.58 13.52 -6.65
C ILE A 100 10.41 14.48 -7.83
N ASP A 101 9.49 14.20 -8.76
CA ASP A 101 9.20 15.07 -9.89
C ASP A 101 8.56 16.40 -9.43
N ASP A 102 7.62 16.35 -8.47
CA ASP A 102 7.03 17.55 -7.86
C ASP A 102 8.09 18.40 -7.14
N LEU A 103 9.07 17.77 -6.48
CA LEU A 103 10.17 18.46 -5.83
C LEU A 103 11.11 19.12 -6.84
N MET A 104 11.33 18.51 -8.01
CA MET A 104 12.21 19.04 -9.05
C MET A 104 11.59 20.25 -9.78
N GLU A 105 10.26 20.32 -9.91
CA GLU A 105 9.57 21.50 -10.46
C GLU A 105 9.61 22.72 -9.51
N MET A 106 9.77 22.51 -8.20
CA MET A 106 9.80 23.60 -7.21
C MET A 106 11.17 24.31 -7.09
N ILE A 107 12.22 23.78 -7.73
CA ILE A 107 13.58 24.35 -7.74
C ILE A 107 14.01 24.87 -9.13
N SER A 108 13.08 24.88 -10.09
CA SER A 108 13.23 25.51 -11.43
C SER A 108 12.76 26.96 -11.44
#